data_AF-A0A3N5V398-F1
#
_entry.id   AF-A0A3N5V398-F1
#
_cell.length_a   1.000
_cell.length_b   1.000
_cell.length_c   1.000
_cell.angle_alpha   90.00
_cell.angle_beta   90.00
_cell.angle_gamma   90.00
#
_symmetry.space_group_name_H-M   'P 1'
#
loop_
_entity.id
_entity.type
_entity.pdbx_description
1 polymer ?
#
loop_
_entity_poly.entity_id
_entity_poly.type
_entity_poly.pdbx_seq_one_letter_code
_entity_poly.pdbx_strand_id
1 'polypeptide(L)'
;MLKFRLIAGLQILMIGALLLSACGASEPDLTPTITVLPDDIRTQAVGTFAADLTLTAFAAPTNTPAATVTPLSTFTPLATTVGGVGLGTTAPAAGGVTSCYGLSFVSDVTIPDNTPVDPGESFTKTWKVKNAGSCAWDAGFKFAFVSGEAMGGTTFSLPSSVAAGAVTDVSVTMTAPNKSGTLRGDWRMSTAGGEFFGDQVYVQVIVGGGGAAPTNTGAAATAVPATATTEAAD
;
A
#
# COMPACT_ATOMS: atom_id res chain seq x y z
N MET A 1 7.68 -20.55 81.69
CA MET A 1 7.28 -19.39 80.87
C MET A 1 8.47 -18.60 80.29
N LEU A 2 9.58 -18.42 81.03
CA LEU A 2 10.76 -17.68 80.52
C LEU A 2 11.49 -18.39 79.34
N LYS A 3 11.56 -19.73 79.37
CA LYS A 3 12.17 -20.55 78.30
C LYS A 3 11.45 -20.45 76.95
N PHE A 4 10.13 -20.28 76.93
CA PHE A 4 9.35 -20.19 75.68
C PHE A 4 9.51 -18.82 75.01
N ARG A 5 9.72 -17.76 75.80
CA ARG A 5 10.01 -16.40 75.31
C ARG A 5 11.43 -16.25 74.78
N LEU A 6 12.41 -16.96 75.36
CA LEU A 6 13.77 -17.03 74.80
C LEU A 6 13.82 -17.76 73.46
N ILE A 7 13.09 -18.88 73.31
CA ILE A 7 13.09 -19.67 72.08
C ILE A 7 12.37 -18.94 70.94
N ALA A 8 11.26 -18.24 71.22
CA ALA A 8 10.57 -17.41 70.23
C ALA A 8 11.41 -16.18 69.81
N GLY A 9 12.15 -15.57 70.74
CA GLY A 9 13.08 -14.47 70.43
C GLY A 9 14.27 -14.92 69.58
N LEU A 10 14.81 -16.11 69.85
CA LEU A 10 15.93 -16.68 69.08
C LEU A 10 15.49 -17.12 67.66
N GLN A 11 14.25 -17.60 67.50
CA GLN A 11 13.67 -17.93 66.19
C GLN A 11 13.41 -16.68 65.33
N ILE A 12 12.91 -15.59 65.92
CA ILE A 12 12.71 -14.33 65.20
C ILE A 12 14.05 -13.68 64.82
N LEU A 13 15.08 -13.79 65.67
CA LEU A 13 16.44 -13.33 65.36
C LEU A 13 17.10 -14.15 64.24
N MET A 14 16.87 -15.47 64.19
CA MET A 14 17.37 -16.34 63.11
C MET A 14 16.66 -16.12 61.77
N ILE A 15 15.36 -15.82 61.77
CA ILE A 15 14.60 -15.50 60.55
C ILE A 15 14.95 -14.09 60.04
N GLY A 16 15.23 -13.14 60.93
CA GLY A 16 15.71 -11.80 60.57
C GLY A 16 17.13 -11.77 59.99
N ALA A 17 18.02 -12.63 60.48
CA ALA A 17 19.37 -12.77 59.94
C ALA A 17 19.40 -13.46 58.55
N LEU A 18 18.43 -14.32 58.24
CA LEU A 18 18.31 -14.98 56.94
C LEU A 18 17.79 -14.04 55.82
N LEU A 19 17.22 -12.88 56.17
CA LEU A 19 16.72 -11.89 55.22
C LEU A 19 17.73 -10.80 54.85
N LEU A 20 18.88 -10.71 55.53
CA LEU A 20 19.91 -9.69 55.25
C LEU A 20 21.16 -10.20 54.52
N SER A 21 21.27 -11.51 54.24
CA SER A 21 22.43 -12.11 53.56
C SER A 21 22.22 -12.45 52.07
N ALA A 22 21.10 -12.05 51.46
CA ALA A 22 20.91 -12.19 50.01
C ALA A 22 21.54 -11.03 49.20
N CYS A 23 22.50 -10.32 49.78
CA CYS A 23 23.36 -9.39 49.06
C CYS A 23 24.81 -9.82 49.29
N GLY A 24 25.30 -10.66 48.37
CA GLY A 24 26.65 -11.22 48.39
C GLY A 24 26.96 -11.90 47.06
N ALA A 25 27.80 -11.24 46.27
CA ALA A 25 28.13 -11.49 44.87
C ALA A 25 28.69 -12.90 44.52
N SER A 26 28.32 -13.41 43.34
CA SER A 26 29.14 -14.30 42.49
C SER A 26 28.64 -14.19 41.04
N GLU A 27 29.22 -13.28 40.27
CA GLU A 27 29.97 -13.52 39.02
C GLU A 27 29.13 -13.34 37.75
N PRO A 28 29.62 -12.56 36.76
CA PRO A 28 28.88 -12.28 35.53
C PRO A 28 28.89 -13.50 34.61
N ASP A 29 27.71 -14.07 34.38
CA ASP A 29 27.42 -14.89 33.23
C ASP A 29 27.71 -14.08 31.95
N LEU A 30 28.57 -14.61 31.09
CA LEU A 30 28.97 -14.02 29.82
C LEU A 30 27.85 -14.19 28.77
N THR A 31 26.69 -13.63 29.03
CA THR A 31 25.69 -13.38 27.99
C THR A 31 26.10 -12.09 27.25
N PRO A 32 26.31 -12.12 25.91
CA PRO A 32 26.63 -10.92 25.16
C PRO A 32 25.43 -9.96 25.17
N THR A 33 25.44 -9.01 26.10
CA THR A 33 24.52 -7.87 26.08
C THR A 33 25.05 -6.86 25.08
N ILE A 34 24.36 -6.72 23.95
CA ILE A 34 24.57 -5.65 22.97
C ILE A 34 24.13 -4.33 23.63
N THR A 35 25.07 -3.65 24.28
CA THR A 35 24.89 -2.26 24.74
C THR A 35 25.16 -1.35 23.54
N VAL A 36 24.11 -0.91 22.87
CA VAL A 36 24.21 0.13 21.84
C VAL A 36 24.45 1.46 22.54
N LEU A 37 25.66 2.01 22.43
CA LEU A 37 25.92 3.42 22.74
C LEU A 37 25.16 4.31 21.73
N PRO A 38 24.57 5.44 22.15
CA PRO A 38 23.83 6.33 21.24
C PRO A 38 24.66 6.96 20.11
N ASP A 39 26.00 6.90 20.19
CA ASP A 39 26.91 7.49 19.21
C ASP A 39 27.59 6.46 18.27
N ASP A 40 27.34 5.15 18.41
CA ASP A 40 27.96 4.11 17.57
C ASP A 40 27.10 3.62 16.39
N ILE A 41 25.89 4.15 16.19
CA ILE A 41 25.02 3.84 15.03
C ILE A 41 25.16 4.91 13.93
N ARG A 42 26.39 5.35 13.61
CA ARG A 42 26.62 6.23 12.44
C ARG A 42 27.72 5.81 11.48
N THR A 43 28.39 4.67 11.69
CA THR A 43 29.56 4.30 10.85
C THR A 43 29.58 2.83 10.43
N GLN A 44 28.48 2.32 9.88
CA GLN A 44 28.43 1.02 9.16
C GLN A 44 27.83 1.17 7.75
N ALA A 45 28.05 2.32 7.13
CA ALA A 45 27.72 2.53 5.72
C ALA A 45 28.85 3.30 5.05
N VAL A 46 29.93 2.59 4.66
CA VAL A 46 30.69 2.76 3.40
C VAL A 46 31.66 1.57 3.36
N GLY A 47 31.43 0.56 2.50
CA GLY A 47 32.42 -0.51 2.38
C GLY A 47 32.17 -1.69 1.44
N THR A 48 31.00 -1.86 0.81
CA THR A 48 30.74 -3.06 -0.03
C THR A 48 30.29 -2.76 -1.46
N PHE A 49 30.69 -1.62 -2.04
CA PHE A 49 30.32 -1.24 -3.42
C PHE A 49 31.53 -0.97 -4.35
N ALA A 50 32.66 -1.66 -4.16
CA ALA A 50 33.86 -1.42 -4.98
C ALA A 50 34.71 -2.66 -5.33
N ALA A 51 34.11 -3.85 -5.48
CA ALA A 51 34.88 -5.05 -5.88
C ALA A 51 34.26 -5.87 -7.03
N ASP A 52 33.25 -5.37 -7.72
CA ASP A 52 32.69 -6.00 -8.94
C ASP A 52 32.88 -5.13 -10.20
N LEU A 53 33.94 -4.30 -10.22
CA LEU A 53 34.21 -3.32 -11.28
C LEU A 53 35.54 -3.54 -12.03
N THR A 54 36.22 -4.67 -11.83
CA THR A 54 37.51 -4.91 -12.49
C THR A 54 37.64 -6.36 -12.92
N LEU A 55 37.02 -6.74 -14.06
CA LEU A 55 37.60 -7.62 -15.09
C LEU A 55 36.57 -7.99 -16.19
N THR A 56 36.23 -7.06 -17.09
CA THR A 56 35.92 -7.39 -18.50
C THR A 56 36.28 -6.20 -19.39
N ALA A 57 37.56 -5.85 -19.42
CA ALA A 57 38.11 -4.93 -20.40
C ALA A 57 39.16 -5.67 -21.22
N PHE A 58 38.75 -6.38 -22.27
CA PHE A 58 39.59 -6.68 -23.45
C PHE A 58 38.72 -7.25 -24.57
N ALA A 59 38.05 -6.37 -25.33
CA ALA A 59 37.58 -6.68 -26.68
C ALA A 59 37.43 -5.40 -27.51
N ALA A 60 38.53 -5.06 -28.20
CA ALA A 60 38.68 -4.39 -29.51
C ALA A 60 37.85 -3.13 -29.89
N PRO A 61 38.51 -2.06 -30.39
CA PRO A 61 37.84 -1.02 -31.17
C PRO A 61 37.48 -1.59 -32.55
N THR A 62 36.23 -1.99 -32.73
CA THR A 62 35.71 -2.24 -34.08
C THR A 62 35.40 -0.89 -34.71
N ASN A 63 36.14 -0.56 -35.76
CA ASN A 63 35.80 0.48 -36.72
C ASN A 63 34.43 0.14 -37.31
N THR A 64 33.35 0.60 -36.68
CA THR A 64 32.02 0.56 -37.26
C THR A 64 31.96 1.63 -38.34
N PRO A 65 31.87 1.26 -39.63
CA PRO A 65 31.73 2.24 -40.69
C PRO A 65 30.46 3.06 -40.47
N ALA A 66 30.60 4.38 -40.60
CA ALA A 66 29.52 5.33 -40.51
C ALA A 66 28.37 4.92 -41.45
N ALA A 67 27.14 4.90 -40.92
CA ALA A 67 25.95 4.72 -41.72
C ALA A 67 25.87 5.85 -42.76
N THR A 68 26.02 5.49 -44.04
CA THR A 68 25.77 6.38 -45.16
C THR A 68 24.29 6.77 -45.16
N VAL A 69 24.01 8.00 -44.73
CA VAL A 69 22.72 8.66 -44.98
C VAL A 69 22.51 8.77 -46.49
N THR A 70 21.68 7.89 -47.02
CA THR A 70 21.21 7.98 -48.40
C THR A 70 20.12 9.07 -48.42
N PRO A 71 20.28 10.19 -49.15
CA PRO A 71 19.22 11.18 -49.26
C PRO A 71 18.05 10.55 -50.03
N LEU A 72 16.93 10.36 -49.34
CA LEU A 72 15.69 9.89 -49.92
C LEU A 72 15.05 11.01 -50.74
N SER A 73 14.55 10.65 -51.92
CA SER A 73 14.08 11.53 -52.99
C SER A 73 13.18 12.68 -52.56
N THR A 74 13.51 13.86 -53.08
CA THR A 74 12.67 15.06 -53.15
C THR A 74 11.30 14.73 -53.75
N PHE A 75 10.27 14.62 -52.91
CA PHE A 75 8.88 14.57 -53.38
C PHE A 75 8.43 15.99 -53.76
N THR A 76 8.26 16.19 -55.05
CA THR A 76 7.62 17.36 -55.65
C THR A 76 6.15 17.40 -55.23
N PRO A 77 5.61 18.51 -54.68
CA PRO A 77 4.18 18.61 -54.42
C PRO A 77 3.44 18.86 -55.74
N LEU A 78 2.73 17.86 -56.25
CA LEU A 78 1.71 18.07 -57.27
C LEU A 78 0.41 18.49 -56.56
N ALA A 79 0.06 19.76 -56.68
CA ALA A 79 -1.29 20.21 -56.40
C ALA A 79 -2.25 19.51 -57.36
N THR A 80 -3.23 18.79 -56.85
CA THR A 80 -4.43 18.43 -57.60
C THR A 80 -5.64 18.52 -56.70
N THR A 81 -6.52 19.42 -57.11
CA THR A 81 -7.82 19.76 -56.56
C THR A 81 -8.88 18.70 -56.89
N VAL A 82 -10.03 18.83 -56.23
CA VAL A 82 -11.37 18.32 -56.59
C VAL A 82 -11.88 17.13 -55.76
N GLY A 83 -12.66 17.48 -54.73
CA GLY A 83 -14.10 17.19 -54.72
C GLY A 83 -14.53 15.73 -54.69
N GLY A 84 -14.69 15.18 -53.49
CA GLY A 84 -15.45 13.96 -53.23
C GLY A 84 -16.30 14.12 -51.99
N VAL A 85 -17.55 14.55 -52.15
CA VAL A 85 -18.61 14.47 -51.12
C VAL A 85 -18.97 13.00 -50.92
N GLY A 86 -18.29 12.36 -49.97
CA GLY A 86 -18.73 11.08 -49.43
C GLY A 86 -19.86 11.33 -48.44
N LEU A 87 -21.10 11.06 -48.86
CA LEU A 87 -22.25 10.93 -47.95
C LEU A 87 -22.11 9.62 -47.17
N GLY A 88 -21.26 9.64 -46.15
CA GLY A 88 -21.31 8.66 -45.08
C GLY A 88 -22.60 8.88 -44.30
N THR A 89 -23.51 7.91 -44.35
CA THR A 89 -24.68 7.81 -43.48
C THR A 89 -24.23 7.79 -42.02
N THR A 90 -24.25 8.96 -41.38
CA THR A 90 -24.11 9.08 -39.93
C THR A 90 -25.39 8.57 -39.28
N ALA A 91 -25.26 7.50 -38.49
CA ALA A 91 -26.27 7.10 -37.53
C ALA A 91 -26.67 8.31 -36.64
N PRO A 92 -27.93 8.42 -36.19
CA PRO A 92 -28.35 9.53 -35.36
C PRO A 92 -27.64 9.43 -34.00
N ALA A 93 -26.62 10.26 -33.81
CA ALA A 93 -26.09 10.54 -32.49
C ALA A 93 -27.22 11.17 -31.67
N ALA A 94 -27.65 10.48 -30.63
CA ALA A 94 -28.57 11.01 -29.64
C ALA A 94 -27.99 12.32 -29.11
N GLY A 95 -28.62 13.43 -29.49
CA GLY A 95 -28.25 14.78 -29.09
C GLY A 95 -28.53 14.99 -27.61
N GLY A 96 -27.54 14.66 -26.78
CA GLY A 96 -27.25 15.41 -25.57
C GLY A 96 -26.19 16.45 -25.91
N VAL A 97 -26.29 17.65 -25.32
CA VAL A 97 -25.15 18.58 -25.24
C VAL A 97 -23.99 17.85 -24.55
N THR A 98 -23.17 17.18 -25.35
CA THR A 98 -22.07 16.37 -24.83
C THR A 98 -21.00 17.36 -24.39
N SER A 99 -20.77 17.41 -23.08
CA SER A 99 -19.67 18.19 -22.51
C SER A 99 -18.38 17.91 -23.27
N CYS A 100 -17.58 18.95 -23.56
CA CYS A 100 -16.29 18.77 -24.24
C CYS A 100 -15.23 18.11 -23.34
N TYR A 101 -15.53 17.93 -22.06
CA TYR A 101 -14.71 17.18 -21.11
C TYR A 101 -15.01 15.68 -21.21
N GLY A 102 -13.96 14.87 -21.30
CA GLY A 102 -14.05 13.42 -21.31
C GLY A 102 -12.91 12.81 -20.52
N LEU A 103 -13.20 11.73 -19.80
CA LEU A 103 -12.24 10.92 -19.06
C LEU A 103 -12.34 9.49 -19.59
N SER A 104 -11.18 8.87 -19.81
CA SER A 104 -11.08 7.43 -20.09
C SER A 104 -10.10 6.79 -19.13
N PHE A 105 -10.42 5.56 -18.69
CA PHE A 105 -9.54 4.75 -17.88
C PHE A 105 -8.37 4.22 -18.71
N VAL A 106 -7.16 4.24 -18.15
CA VAL A 106 -5.97 3.65 -18.78
C VAL A 106 -5.57 2.37 -18.05
N SER A 107 -5.32 2.45 -16.74
CA SER A 107 -4.95 1.30 -15.93
C SER A 107 -5.04 1.58 -14.43
N ASP A 108 -5.08 0.52 -13.63
CA ASP A 108 -4.76 0.60 -12.21
C ASP A 108 -3.25 0.71 -12.04
N VAL A 109 -2.80 1.63 -11.17
CA VAL A 109 -1.37 1.82 -10.89
C VAL A 109 -0.94 1.09 -9.62
N THR A 110 -1.77 1.10 -8.57
CA THR A 110 -1.39 0.54 -7.25
C THR A 110 -2.20 -0.67 -6.82
N ILE A 111 -3.54 -0.60 -6.90
CA ILE A 111 -4.44 -1.64 -6.40
C ILE A 111 -5.24 -2.19 -7.59
N PRO A 112 -4.81 -3.29 -8.23
CA PRO A 112 -5.62 -3.96 -9.24
C PRO A 112 -6.95 -4.48 -8.68
N ASP A 113 -7.88 -4.81 -9.56
CA ASP A 113 -9.16 -5.39 -9.16
C ASP A 113 -8.99 -6.70 -8.41
N ASN A 114 -9.83 -6.88 -7.38
CA ASN A 114 -9.84 -8.05 -6.50
C ASN A 114 -8.59 -8.23 -5.65
N THR A 115 -7.82 -7.15 -5.43
CA THR A 115 -6.71 -7.17 -4.48
C THR A 115 -7.24 -7.52 -3.08
N PRO A 116 -6.67 -8.54 -2.39
CA PRO A 116 -7.03 -8.85 -1.02
C PRO A 116 -6.52 -7.76 -0.07
N VAL A 117 -7.36 -7.32 0.86
CA VAL A 117 -7.01 -6.35 1.90
C VAL A 117 -7.61 -6.79 3.25
N ASP A 118 -6.93 -6.44 4.33
CA ASP A 118 -7.41 -6.73 5.68
C ASP A 118 -8.54 -5.76 6.10
N PRO A 119 -9.50 -6.19 6.91
CA PRO A 119 -10.49 -5.28 7.49
C PRO A 119 -9.81 -4.13 8.26
N GLY A 120 -10.18 -2.89 7.96
CA GLY A 120 -9.58 -1.70 8.58
C GLY A 120 -8.21 -1.29 8.00
N GLU A 121 -7.67 -2.03 7.02
CA GLU A 121 -6.40 -1.69 6.38
C GLU A 121 -6.52 -0.39 5.57
N SER A 122 -5.51 0.48 5.69
CA SER A 122 -5.43 1.70 4.87
C SER A 122 -4.55 1.45 3.66
N PHE A 123 -5.06 1.83 2.48
CA PHE A 123 -4.36 1.68 1.21
C PHE A 123 -4.55 2.92 0.33
N THR A 124 -3.70 3.11 -0.68
CA THR A 124 -3.86 4.20 -1.66
C THR A 124 -4.14 3.62 -3.02
N LYS A 125 -5.34 3.90 -3.56
CA LYS A 125 -5.70 3.55 -4.93
C LYS A 125 -5.28 4.67 -5.87
N THR A 126 -4.49 4.33 -6.87
CA THR A 126 -4.08 5.25 -7.93
C THR A 126 -4.58 4.71 -9.26
N TRP A 127 -5.34 5.54 -9.98
CA TRP A 127 -5.78 5.27 -11.34
C TRP A 127 -4.96 6.10 -12.31
N LYS A 128 -4.50 5.48 -13.38
CA LYS A 128 -4.00 6.20 -14.55
C LYS A 128 -5.19 6.49 -15.46
N VAL A 129 -5.43 7.76 -15.73
CA VAL A 129 -6.57 8.22 -16.54
C VAL A 129 -6.09 9.15 -17.65
N LYS A 130 -6.85 9.20 -18.74
CA LYS A 130 -6.57 10.06 -19.89
C LYS A 130 -7.70 11.06 -20.09
N ASN A 131 -7.35 12.31 -20.35
CA ASN A 131 -8.29 13.28 -20.88
C ASN A 131 -8.63 12.92 -22.33
N ALA A 132 -9.78 12.28 -22.51
CA ALA A 132 -10.31 11.88 -23.82
C ALA A 132 -11.27 12.92 -24.41
N GLY A 133 -11.44 14.06 -23.74
CA GLY A 133 -12.21 15.19 -24.25
C GLY A 133 -11.42 16.06 -25.23
N SER A 134 -12.07 17.11 -25.72
CA SER A 134 -11.46 18.16 -26.53
C SER A 134 -11.08 19.41 -25.73
N CYS A 135 -11.51 19.50 -24.48
CA CYS A 135 -11.17 20.58 -23.56
C CYS A 135 -10.18 20.11 -22.49
N ALA A 136 -9.28 21.01 -22.07
CA ALA A 136 -8.41 20.75 -20.92
C ALA A 136 -9.22 20.67 -19.62
N TRP A 137 -8.83 19.81 -18.70
CA TRP A 137 -9.35 19.87 -17.33
C TRP A 137 -8.59 20.95 -16.59
N ASP A 138 -9.27 21.89 -15.94
CA ASP A 138 -8.60 22.95 -15.18
C ASP A 138 -8.15 22.45 -13.80
N ALA A 139 -7.20 23.17 -13.21
CA ALA A 139 -6.88 22.99 -11.80
C ALA A 139 -8.14 23.19 -10.93
N GLY A 140 -8.28 22.41 -9.88
CA GLY A 140 -9.46 22.42 -9.00
C GLY A 140 -10.68 21.64 -9.53
N PHE A 141 -10.60 21.05 -10.72
CA PHE A 141 -11.53 19.96 -11.09
C PHE A 141 -11.35 18.80 -10.12
N LYS A 142 -12.44 18.05 -9.89
CA LYS A 142 -12.56 17.11 -8.78
C LYS A 142 -12.78 15.70 -9.28
N PHE A 143 -12.06 14.75 -8.74
CA PHE A 143 -12.32 13.33 -8.87
C PHE A 143 -13.03 12.83 -7.61
N ALA A 144 -14.32 12.52 -7.75
CA ALA A 144 -15.22 12.35 -6.62
C ALA A 144 -15.94 11.00 -6.66
N PHE A 145 -16.28 10.53 -5.47
CA PHE A 145 -17.08 9.33 -5.28
C PHE A 145 -18.50 9.52 -5.83
N VAL A 146 -19.03 8.49 -6.48
CA VAL A 146 -20.36 8.48 -7.09
C VAL A 146 -21.28 7.49 -6.38
N SER A 147 -20.86 6.24 -6.22
CA SER A 147 -21.71 5.16 -5.70
C SER A 147 -20.93 3.97 -5.17
N GLY A 148 -21.59 3.09 -4.41
CA GLY A 148 -21.01 1.88 -3.84
C GLY A 148 -20.38 2.12 -2.46
N GLU A 149 -19.19 1.58 -2.24
CA GLU A 149 -18.41 1.72 -1.01
C GLU A 149 -17.33 2.79 -1.16
N ALA A 150 -17.48 3.93 -0.49
CA ALA A 150 -16.49 5.00 -0.55
C ALA A 150 -15.16 4.64 0.11
N MET A 151 -15.17 3.67 1.04
CA MET A 151 -13.98 3.20 1.77
C MET A 151 -13.19 4.34 2.41
N GLY A 152 -13.88 5.34 2.98
CA GLY A 152 -13.25 6.53 3.57
C GLY A 152 -12.54 7.46 2.58
N GLY A 153 -12.63 7.17 1.27
CA GLY A 153 -12.00 7.98 0.24
C GLY A 153 -12.57 9.39 0.20
N THR A 154 -11.68 10.37 0.07
CA THR A 154 -12.03 11.78 -0.08
C THR A 154 -11.90 12.24 -1.52
N THR A 155 -12.57 13.34 -1.86
CA THR A 155 -12.47 13.93 -3.21
C THR A 155 -11.06 14.41 -3.48
N PHE A 156 -10.46 13.96 -4.58
CA PHE A 156 -9.18 14.45 -5.06
C PHE A 156 -9.39 15.68 -5.93
N SER A 157 -8.66 16.76 -5.67
CA SER A 157 -8.70 17.97 -6.52
C SER A 157 -7.44 18.04 -7.37
N LEU A 158 -7.60 18.27 -8.67
CA LEU A 158 -6.46 18.40 -9.58
C LEU A 158 -5.57 19.59 -9.16
N PRO A 159 -4.26 19.36 -8.96
CA PRO A 159 -3.35 20.44 -8.58
C PRO A 159 -3.00 21.37 -9.76
N SER A 160 -3.16 20.88 -10.99
CA SER A 160 -2.82 21.60 -12.23
C SER A 160 -3.75 21.18 -13.37
N SER A 161 -3.72 21.94 -14.46
CA SER A 161 -4.51 21.62 -15.66
C SER A 161 -3.97 20.38 -16.38
N VAL A 162 -4.88 19.59 -16.95
CA VAL A 162 -4.58 18.40 -17.76
C VAL A 162 -5.12 18.61 -19.17
N ALA A 163 -4.21 18.80 -20.13
CA ALA A 163 -4.56 19.07 -21.52
C ALA A 163 -5.34 17.91 -22.17
N ALA A 164 -6.13 18.22 -23.21
CA ALA A 164 -6.78 17.20 -24.04
C ALA A 164 -5.75 16.20 -24.58
N GLY A 165 -6.06 14.91 -24.49
CA GLY A 165 -5.18 13.81 -24.88
C GLY A 165 -4.10 13.44 -23.85
N ALA A 166 -3.87 14.24 -22.81
CA ALA A 166 -2.86 13.95 -21.80
C ALA A 166 -3.30 12.86 -20.81
N VAL A 167 -2.32 12.18 -20.22
CA VAL A 167 -2.50 11.14 -19.20
C VAL A 167 -2.02 11.68 -17.86
N THR A 168 -2.78 11.40 -16.79
CA THR A 168 -2.43 11.78 -15.42
C THR A 168 -2.78 10.65 -14.46
N ASP A 169 -2.11 10.63 -13.32
CA ASP A 169 -2.43 9.74 -12.22
C ASP A 169 -3.30 10.49 -11.20
N VAL A 170 -4.33 9.82 -10.71
CA VAL A 170 -5.22 10.31 -9.66
C VAL A 170 -5.15 9.33 -8.50
N SER A 171 -4.81 9.82 -7.31
CA SER A 171 -4.60 8.99 -6.11
C SER A 171 -5.58 9.36 -5.01
N VAL A 172 -6.21 8.35 -4.40
CA VAL A 172 -7.10 8.51 -3.24
C VAL A 172 -6.69 7.53 -2.16
N THR A 173 -6.43 8.04 -0.95
CA THR A 173 -6.23 7.23 0.25
C THR A 173 -7.58 6.70 0.74
N MET A 174 -7.64 5.41 1.06
CA MET A 174 -8.83 4.67 1.44
C MET A 174 -8.55 3.76 2.62
N THR A 175 -9.60 3.36 3.32
CA THR A 175 -9.57 2.38 4.41
C THR A 175 -10.62 1.31 4.13
N ALA A 176 -10.19 0.05 4.08
CA ALA A 176 -11.06 -1.10 3.92
C ALA A 176 -12.08 -1.14 5.08
N PRO A 177 -13.40 -1.22 4.79
CA PRO A 177 -14.42 -1.36 5.82
C PRO A 177 -14.20 -2.61 6.69
N ASN A 178 -14.65 -2.56 7.95
CA ASN A 178 -14.62 -3.71 8.87
C ASN A 178 -15.72 -4.75 8.56
N LYS A 179 -15.80 -5.19 7.30
CA LYS A 179 -16.70 -6.24 6.82
C LYS A 179 -16.03 -7.04 5.72
N SER A 180 -16.27 -8.34 5.68
CA SER A 180 -15.74 -9.20 4.63
C SER A 180 -16.57 -9.12 3.34
N GLY A 181 -15.93 -9.46 2.22
CA GLY A 181 -16.56 -9.57 0.91
C GLY A 181 -15.86 -8.77 -0.18
N THR A 182 -16.36 -8.89 -1.41
CA THR A 182 -15.94 -8.07 -2.54
C THR A 182 -16.63 -6.71 -2.47
N LEU A 183 -15.86 -5.66 -2.20
CA LEU A 183 -16.36 -4.30 -2.06
C LEU A 183 -15.91 -3.46 -3.25
N ARG A 184 -16.82 -2.64 -3.78
CA ARG A 184 -16.56 -1.78 -4.94
C ARG A 184 -17.01 -0.35 -4.65
N GLY A 185 -16.15 0.61 -4.99
CA GLY A 185 -16.46 2.04 -4.97
C GLY A 185 -16.26 2.65 -6.35
N ASP A 186 -17.25 3.39 -6.82
CA ASP A 186 -17.24 4.03 -8.12
C ASP A 186 -16.95 5.54 -8.01
N TRP A 187 -16.16 6.05 -8.95
CA TRP A 187 -15.58 7.39 -8.95
C TRP A 187 -15.65 8.02 -10.33
N ARG A 188 -15.80 9.33 -10.38
CA ARG A 188 -15.91 10.07 -11.63
C ARG A 188 -15.37 11.49 -11.52
N MET A 189 -14.91 12.01 -12.65
CA MET A 189 -14.46 13.40 -12.74
C MET A 189 -15.63 14.36 -12.75
N SER A 190 -15.44 15.52 -12.14
CA SER A 190 -16.38 16.64 -12.13
C SER A 190 -15.65 17.97 -12.28
N THR A 191 -16.33 18.96 -12.86
CA THR A 191 -15.83 20.34 -12.93
C THR A 191 -15.74 20.95 -11.53
N ALA A 192 -15.10 22.12 -11.41
CA ALA A 192 -15.09 22.85 -10.13
C ALA A 192 -16.50 23.16 -9.59
N GLY A 193 -17.47 23.34 -10.51
CA GLY A 193 -18.90 23.54 -10.21
C GLY A 193 -19.67 22.26 -9.86
N GLY A 194 -19.03 21.08 -9.88
CA GLY A 194 -19.64 19.80 -9.48
C GLY A 194 -20.37 19.04 -10.61
N GLU A 195 -20.24 19.48 -11.86
CA GLU A 195 -20.84 18.75 -12.99
C GLU A 195 -19.96 17.57 -13.39
N PHE A 196 -20.51 16.35 -13.32
CA PHE A 196 -19.78 15.13 -13.67
C PHE A 196 -19.61 14.94 -15.18
N PHE A 197 -18.47 14.40 -15.60
CA PHE A 197 -18.18 14.11 -17.00
C PHE A 197 -17.29 12.87 -17.17
N GLY A 198 -17.17 12.38 -18.41
CA GLY A 198 -16.31 11.25 -18.76
C GLY A 198 -16.76 9.90 -18.20
N ASP A 199 -15.92 8.88 -18.32
CA ASP A 199 -16.21 7.54 -17.81
C ASP A 199 -16.19 7.50 -16.28
N GLN A 200 -16.97 6.58 -15.72
CA GLN A 200 -16.87 6.18 -14.33
C GLN A 200 -15.80 5.10 -14.21
N VAL A 201 -14.91 5.25 -13.24
CA VAL A 201 -13.87 4.27 -12.90
C VAL A 201 -14.08 3.78 -11.48
N TYR A 202 -13.48 2.65 -11.10
CA TYR A 202 -13.79 2.03 -9.81
C TYR A 202 -12.56 1.49 -9.10
N VAL A 203 -12.73 1.26 -7.81
CA VAL A 203 -11.85 0.44 -6.97
C VAL A 203 -12.64 -0.79 -6.55
N GLN A 204 -12.04 -1.97 -6.64
CA GLN A 204 -12.63 -3.23 -6.17
C GLN A 204 -11.61 -4.05 -5.40
N VAL A 205 -11.93 -4.36 -4.15
CA VAL A 205 -11.06 -5.13 -3.24
C VAL A 205 -11.82 -6.30 -2.62
N ILE A 206 -11.10 -7.34 -2.20
CA ILE A 206 -11.65 -8.46 -1.43
C ILE A 206 -11.22 -8.29 0.02
N VAL A 207 -12.15 -7.90 0.88
CA VAL A 207 -11.88 -7.72 2.30
C VAL A 207 -12.06 -9.04 3.04
N GLY A 208 -11.08 -9.43 3.86
CA GLY A 208 -11.16 -10.64 4.69
C GLY A 208 -11.10 -11.96 3.92
N GLY A 209 -10.67 -11.93 2.65
CA GLY A 209 -10.47 -13.13 1.82
C GLY A 209 -9.03 -13.67 1.81
N GLY A 210 -8.09 -12.95 2.43
CA GLY A 210 -6.67 -13.30 2.48
C GLY A 210 -6.33 -14.26 3.62
N GLY A 211 -6.79 -15.52 3.55
CA GLY A 211 -6.30 -16.62 4.38
C GLY A 211 -6.66 -16.56 5.86
N ALA A 212 -7.31 -17.61 6.35
CA ALA A 212 -7.43 -17.83 7.79
C ALA A 212 -6.03 -17.88 8.42
N ALA A 213 -5.65 -16.84 9.16
CA ALA A 213 -4.77 -17.05 10.30
C ALA A 213 -5.54 -17.96 11.27
N PRO A 214 -4.95 -19.05 11.81
CA PRO A 214 -5.59 -19.79 12.87
C PRO A 214 -5.68 -18.84 14.07
N THR A 215 -6.85 -18.27 14.30
CA THR A 215 -7.21 -17.80 15.63
C THR A 215 -7.20 -19.05 16.50
N ASN A 216 -6.06 -19.31 17.13
CA ASN A 216 -6.05 -19.98 18.42
C ASN A 216 -6.86 -19.08 19.34
N THR A 217 -8.18 -19.22 19.29
CA THR A 217 -9.05 -18.93 20.41
C THR A 217 -8.54 -19.84 21.51
N GLY A 218 -7.64 -19.30 22.33
CA GLY A 218 -7.40 -19.78 23.68
C GLY A 218 -8.72 -19.69 24.41
N ALA A 219 -9.58 -20.69 24.18
CA ALA A 219 -10.60 -21.08 25.10
C ALA A 219 -9.85 -21.50 26.36
N ALA A 220 -9.70 -20.55 27.29
CA ALA A 220 -9.41 -20.83 28.67
C ALA A 220 -10.58 -21.68 29.21
N ALA A 221 -10.51 -22.98 28.95
CA ALA A 221 -11.30 -23.96 29.66
C ALA A 221 -10.76 -23.98 31.09
N THR A 222 -11.47 -23.31 31.98
CA THR A 222 -11.31 -23.45 33.43
C THR A 222 -11.58 -24.90 33.78
N ALA A 223 -10.52 -25.72 33.83
CA ALA A 223 -10.59 -27.07 34.37
C ALA A 223 -10.75 -26.98 35.89
N VAL A 224 -11.96 -27.28 36.36
CA VAL A 224 -12.24 -27.59 37.77
C VAL A 224 -11.59 -28.94 38.07
N PRO A 225 -10.72 -29.09 39.08
CA PRO A 225 -10.26 -30.40 39.50
C PRO A 225 -11.39 -31.13 40.21
N ALA A 226 -11.85 -32.23 39.63
CA ALA A 226 -12.76 -33.16 40.28
C ALA A 226 -11.99 -33.96 41.33
N THR A 227 -12.45 -33.87 42.57
CA THR A 227 -11.98 -34.63 43.73
C THR A 227 -12.25 -36.12 43.51
N ALA A 228 -11.21 -36.95 43.47
CA ALA A 228 -11.34 -38.40 43.50
C ALA A 228 -11.46 -38.87 44.95
N THR A 229 -12.65 -39.36 45.32
CA THR A 229 -12.87 -40.19 46.51
C THR A 229 -12.66 -41.64 46.11
N THR A 230 -11.60 -42.26 46.62
CA THR A 230 -11.40 -43.71 46.50
C THR A 230 -12.14 -44.40 47.64
N GLU A 231 -13.23 -45.06 47.31
CA GLU A 231 -13.97 -45.99 48.17
C GLU A 231 -13.30 -47.37 48.13
N ALA A 232 -13.13 -47.97 49.31
CA ALA A 232 -12.50 -49.27 49.51
C ALA A 232 -13.55 -50.40 49.59
N ALA A 233 -13.34 -51.46 48.83
CA ALA A 233 -13.87 -52.82 48.98
C ALA A 233 -12.89 -53.72 48.16
N ASP A 234 -12.40 -54.87 48.58
CA ASP A 234 -12.75 -55.89 49.58
C ASP A 234 -11.43 -56.53 50.07
#